data_AF-A0A918T2L5-F1
#
_entry.id   AF-A0A918T2L5-F1
#
_cell.length_a   1.000
_cell.length_b   1.000
_cell.length_c   1.000
_cell.angle_alpha   90.00
_cell.angle_beta   90.00
_cell.angle_gamma   90.00
#
_symmetry.space_group_name_H-M   'P 1'
#
loop_
_entity.id
_entity.type
_entity.pdbx_description
1 polymer ?
#
loop_
_entity_poly.entity_id
_entity_poly.type
_entity_poly.pdbx_seq_one_letter_code
_entity_poly.pdbx_strand_id
1 'polypeptide(L)'
;MPGLHEALTGLGEGGFVIVDGTLIPTDRIAADEPYYSQKHRKHGMNVQVIARSDGTPLWFSRATPGRAHELTTARAHGIVQACLTRQVLVLADRAYQGAGATVRTPYYRHREQPEHYQQFNRDHARLRAPGERAFTQLKSWRILRRARCSTRHIDTIVQAVHTLPTCGYSG
;
A
#
# COMPACT_ATOMS: atom_id res chain seq x y z
N MET A 1 3.69 -14.73 -9.60
CA MET A 1 3.69 -13.27 -9.40
C MET A 1 5.08 -12.76 -9.67
N PRO A 2 5.23 -11.61 -10.33
CA PRO A 2 6.53 -10.96 -10.36
C PRO A 2 7.00 -10.70 -8.92
N GLY A 3 8.28 -10.90 -8.67
CA GLY A 3 8.88 -10.52 -7.40
C GLY A 3 8.79 -9.00 -7.21
N LEU A 4 8.87 -8.52 -5.97
CA LEU A 4 8.90 -7.08 -5.67
C LEU A 4 9.93 -6.31 -6.53
N HIS A 5 11.12 -6.88 -6.70
CA HIS A 5 12.17 -6.28 -7.52
C HIS A 5 11.81 -6.22 -9.01
N GLU A 6 11.14 -7.24 -9.53
CA GLU A 6 10.69 -7.28 -10.91
C GLU A 6 9.60 -6.24 -11.16
N ALA A 7 8.63 -6.13 -10.23
CA ALA A 7 7.56 -5.13 -10.30
C ALA A 7 8.05 -3.67 -10.24
N LEU A 8 9.23 -3.44 -9.65
CA LEU A 8 9.91 -2.13 -9.63
C LEU A 8 10.80 -1.88 -10.85
N THR A 9 10.77 -2.76 -11.87
CA THR A 9 11.52 -2.58 -13.12
C THR A 9 10.69 -1.79 -14.13
N GLY A 10 11.34 -1.01 -15.00
CA GLY A 10 10.65 -0.22 -16.02
C GLY A 10 9.94 1.03 -15.49
N LEU A 11 10.28 1.48 -14.27
CA LEU A 11 9.99 2.84 -13.84
C LEU A 11 10.90 3.77 -14.66
N GLY A 12 10.34 4.63 -15.51
CA GLY A 12 11.11 5.60 -16.28
C GLY A 12 11.91 6.54 -15.37
N GLU A 13 12.91 7.22 -15.93
CA GLU A 13 13.70 8.21 -15.20
C GLU A 13 12.79 9.27 -14.56
N GLY A 14 13.04 9.59 -13.29
CA GLY A 14 12.19 10.51 -12.51
C GLY A 14 10.84 9.93 -12.05
N GLY A 15 10.58 8.64 -12.31
CA GLY A 15 9.39 7.95 -11.84
C GLY A 15 9.36 7.78 -10.32
N PHE A 16 8.16 7.86 -9.73
CA PHE A 16 7.91 7.52 -8.34
C PHE A 16 6.82 6.46 -8.24
N VAL A 17 6.80 5.77 -7.10
CA VAL A 17 5.72 4.84 -6.75
C VAL A 17 4.96 5.34 -5.55
N ILE A 18 3.71 4.93 -5.46
CA ILE A 18 2.85 5.18 -4.32
C ILE A 18 2.76 3.89 -3.53
N VAL A 19 3.03 3.97 -2.22
CA VAL A 19 2.88 2.84 -1.30
C VAL A 19 1.75 3.15 -0.33
N ASP A 20 0.89 2.16 -0.11
CA ASP A 20 -0.16 2.22 0.90
C ASP A 20 -0.44 0.84 1.50
N GLY A 21 -0.89 0.87 2.76
CA GLY A 21 -1.36 -0.31 3.46
C GLY A 21 -2.89 -0.35 3.39
N THR A 22 -3.46 -1.44 2.89
CA THR A 22 -4.89 -1.62 2.86
C THR A 22 -5.34 -2.72 3.79
N LEU A 23 -6.28 -2.40 4.69
CA LEU A 23 -6.97 -3.40 5.47
C LEU A 23 -8.10 -4.01 4.61
N ILE A 24 -8.01 -5.31 4.37
CA ILE A 24 -9.08 -6.13 3.79
C ILE A 24 -9.89 -6.68 4.97
N PRO A 25 -11.17 -6.29 5.14
CA PRO A 25 -11.99 -6.78 6.24
C PRO A 25 -12.15 -8.29 6.19
N THR A 26 -12.10 -8.92 7.36
CA THR A 26 -12.41 -10.35 7.53
C THR A 26 -13.44 -10.52 8.63
N ASP A 27 -14.26 -11.56 8.53
CA ASP A 27 -15.10 -11.96 9.67
C ASP A 27 -14.21 -12.39 10.86
N ARG A 28 -14.78 -12.36 12.07
CA ARG A 28 -14.07 -12.69 13.30
C ARG A 28 -13.49 -14.11 13.19
N ILE A 29 -12.17 -14.21 13.29
CA ILE A 29 -11.47 -15.50 13.37
C ILE A 29 -11.14 -15.81 14.83
N ALA A 30 -11.20 -17.09 15.21
CA ALA A 30 -11.12 -17.53 16.61
C ALA A 30 -9.86 -17.02 17.36
N ALA A 31 -8.76 -16.81 16.63
CA ALA A 31 -7.62 -16.03 17.12
C ALA A 31 -7.92 -14.54 16.92
N ASP A 32 -8.58 -13.90 17.89
CA ASP A 32 -9.18 -12.57 17.74
C ASP A 32 -8.14 -11.43 17.66
N GLU A 33 -7.10 -11.52 18.49
CA GLU A 33 -6.22 -10.41 18.81
C GLU A 33 -5.25 -9.93 17.71
N PRO A 34 -4.61 -10.82 16.91
CA PRO A 34 -3.63 -10.36 15.92
C PRO A 34 -4.28 -9.66 14.70
N TYR A 35 -5.57 -9.89 14.47
CA TYR A 35 -6.26 -9.43 13.26
C TYR A 35 -7.14 -8.20 13.49
N TYR A 36 -7.39 -7.82 14.75
CA TYR A 36 -8.12 -6.61 15.06
C TYR A 36 -7.25 -5.37 14.81
N SER A 37 -7.64 -4.57 13.83
CA SER A 37 -7.01 -3.28 13.58
C SER A 37 -7.66 -2.22 14.45
N GLN A 38 -6.92 -1.68 15.42
CA GLN A 38 -7.39 -0.58 16.26
C GLN A 38 -7.75 0.67 15.43
N LYS A 39 -6.94 0.97 14.41
CA LYS A 39 -7.15 2.09 13.47
C LYS A 39 -8.49 2.01 12.75
N HIS A 40 -8.91 0.81 12.37
CA HIS A 40 -10.13 0.60 11.60
C HIS A 40 -11.30 0.02 12.42
N ARG A 41 -11.07 -0.29 13.70
CA ARG A 41 -12.00 -0.94 14.63
C ARG A 41 -12.68 -2.19 14.05
N LYS A 42 -11.93 -2.95 13.26
CA LYS A 42 -12.41 -4.12 12.51
C LYS A 42 -11.33 -5.19 12.44
N HIS A 43 -11.75 -6.45 12.36
CA HIS A 43 -10.85 -7.54 11.99
C HIS A 43 -10.54 -7.48 10.50
N GLY A 44 -9.28 -7.73 10.17
CA GLY A 44 -8.88 -7.78 8.78
C GLY A 44 -7.43 -8.21 8.61
N MET A 45 -7.05 -8.34 7.35
CA MET A 45 -5.68 -8.54 6.94
C MET A 45 -5.15 -7.27 6.29
N ASN A 46 -3.93 -6.89 6.65
CA ASN A 46 -3.21 -5.80 6.01
C ASN A 46 -2.48 -6.34 4.78
N VAL A 47 -2.67 -5.68 3.63
CA VAL A 47 -1.93 -5.92 2.39
C VAL A 47 -1.26 -4.62 1.98
N GLN A 48 0.03 -4.68 1.69
CA GLN A 48 0.77 -3.56 1.15
C GLN A 48 0.61 -3.55 -0.36
N VAL A 49 0.41 -2.38 -0.92
CA VAL A 49 0.26 -2.20 -2.37
C VAL A 49 1.26 -1.17 -2.85
N ILE A 50 1.88 -1.46 -3.98
CA ILE A 50 2.72 -0.52 -4.73
C ILE A 50 1.99 -0.19 -6.02
N ALA A 51 1.85 1.11 -6.32
CA ALA A 51 1.29 1.59 -7.57
C ALA A 51 2.24 2.56 -8.26
N ARG A 52 2.12 2.67 -9.59
CA ARG A 52 2.73 3.75 -10.38
C ARG A 52 2.08 5.10 -10.03
N SER A 53 2.70 6.18 -10.51
CA SER A 53 2.21 7.56 -10.36
C SER A 53 0.81 7.79 -10.94
N ASP A 54 0.39 7.02 -11.93
CA ASP A 54 -0.95 7.05 -12.54
C ASP A 54 -2.02 6.27 -11.73
N GLY A 55 -1.59 5.55 -10.67
CA GLY A 55 -2.45 4.70 -9.85
C GLY A 55 -2.50 3.23 -10.30
N THR A 56 -1.83 2.85 -11.38
CA THR A 56 -1.78 1.46 -11.84
C THR A 56 -1.08 0.59 -10.79
N PRO A 57 -1.74 -0.44 -10.22
CA PRO A 57 -1.10 -1.34 -9.25
C PRO A 57 0.03 -2.14 -9.91
N LEU A 58 1.21 -2.10 -9.29
CA LEU A 58 2.41 -2.82 -9.70
C LEU A 58 2.59 -4.14 -8.95
N TRP A 59 2.28 -4.11 -7.65
CA TRP A 59 2.59 -5.21 -6.76
C TRP A 59 1.70 -5.20 -5.52
N PHE A 60 1.43 -6.39 -5.01
CA PHE A 60 0.69 -6.64 -3.77
C PHE A 60 1.49 -7.57 -2.86
N SER A 61 1.57 -7.25 -1.58
CA SER A 61 2.18 -8.15 -0.59
C SER A 61 1.29 -9.34 -0.30
N ARG A 62 1.88 -10.39 0.27
CA ARG A 62 1.11 -11.37 1.05
C ARG A 62 0.35 -10.66 2.17
N ALA A 63 -0.78 -11.22 2.56
CA ALA A 63 -1.61 -10.70 3.63
C ALA A 63 -0.92 -10.90 4.99
N THR A 64 -0.93 -9.86 5.83
CA THR A 64 -0.46 -9.90 7.21
C THR A 64 -1.59 -9.55 8.19
N PRO A 65 -1.47 -9.88 9.48
CA PRO A 65 -2.52 -9.55 10.45
C PRO A 65 -2.77 -8.03 10.57
N GLY A 66 -4.04 -7.62 10.62
CA GLY A 66 -4.48 -6.22 10.57
C GLY A 66 -4.01 -5.30 11.71
N ARG A 67 -3.46 -5.86 12.80
CA ARG A 67 -2.82 -5.10 13.89
C ARG A 67 -1.44 -4.56 13.50
N ALA A 68 -0.76 -5.17 12.53
CA ALA A 68 0.60 -4.82 12.19
C ALA A 68 0.69 -3.40 11.63
N HIS A 69 1.57 -2.59 12.21
CA HIS A 69 1.85 -1.23 11.74
C HIS A 69 2.37 -1.28 10.29
N GLU A 70 1.95 -0.30 9.49
CA GLU A 70 2.22 -0.25 8.05
C GLU A 70 3.73 -0.27 7.76
N LEU A 71 4.51 0.57 8.45
CA LEU A 71 5.97 0.56 8.31
C LEU A 71 6.62 -0.79 8.66
N THR A 72 6.16 -1.46 9.71
CA THR A 72 6.70 -2.77 10.11
C THR A 72 6.41 -3.80 9.02
N THR A 73 5.20 -3.78 8.49
CA THR A 73 4.77 -4.67 7.39
C THR A 73 5.58 -4.39 6.13
N ALA A 74 5.77 -3.12 5.76
CA ALA A 74 6.58 -2.72 4.60
C ALA A 74 8.04 -3.16 4.71
N ARG A 75 8.64 -3.06 5.89
CA ARG A 75 10.00 -3.55 6.16
C ARG A 75 10.05 -5.08 6.08
N ALA A 76 9.09 -5.78 6.68
CA ALA A 76 9.01 -7.24 6.62
C ALA A 76 8.85 -7.80 5.21
N HIS A 77 8.25 -7.03 4.30
CA HIS A 77 8.15 -7.36 2.88
C HIS A 77 9.32 -6.86 2.02
N GLY A 78 10.30 -6.18 2.61
CA GLY A 78 11.47 -5.66 1.89
C GLY A 78 11.19 -4.46 0.99
N ILE A 79 10.00 -3.85 1.05
CA ILE A 79 9.61 -2.69 0.21
C ILE A 79 10.61 -1.54 0.39
N VAL A 80 10.92 -1.22 1.64
CA VAL A 80 11.87 -0.16 2.00
C VAL A 80 13.26 -0.41 1.39
N GLN A 81 13.77 -1.64 1.54
CA GLN A 81 15.10 -1.99 1.06
C GLN A 81 15.14 -2.01 -0.47
N ALA A 82 14.15 -2.63 -1.13
CA ALA A 82 14.08 -2.70 -2.59
C ALA A 82 14.01 -1.31 -3.23
N CYS A 83 13.20 -0.39 -2.68
CA CYS A 83 13.12 0.97 -3.19
C CYS A 83 14.41 1.76 -2.92
N LEU A 84 15.08 1.53 -1.79
CA LEU A 84 16.37 2.16 -1.49
C LEU A 84 17.47 1.69 -2.46
N THR A 85 17.63 0.38 -2.62
CA THR A 85 18.64 -0.22 -3.53
C THR A 85 18.47 0.25 -4.96
N ARG A 86 17.22 0.45 -5.40
CA ARG A 86 16.90 0.93 -6.75
C ARG A 86 16.79 2.45 -6.87
N GLN A 87 16.97 3.18 -5.77
CA GLN A 87 16.83 4.64 -5.70
C GLN A 87 15.46 5.13 -6.21
N VAL A 88 14.40 4.36 -5.99
CA VAL A 88 13.04 4.69 -6.40
C VAL A 88 12.41 5.60 -5.35
N LEU A 89 11.95 6.78 -5.77
CA LEU A 89 11.17 7.68 -4.91
C LEU A 89 9.83 7.04 -4.55
N VAL A 90 9.50 7.03 -3.27
CA VAL A 90 8.25 6.48 -2.73
C VAL A 90 7.43 7.57 -2.07
N LEU A 91 6.18 7.73 -2.48
CA LEU A 91 5.20 8.54 -1.78
C LEU A 91 4.29 7.65 -0.92
N ALA A 92 4.32 7.86 0.40
CA ALA A 92 3.57 7.05 1.35
C ALA A 92 2.87 7.91 2.39
N ASP A 93 1.91 7.33 3.11
CA ASP A 93 1.20 8.03 4.17
C ASP A 93 2.10 8.25 5.40
N ARG A 94 1.56 8.92 6.42
CA ARG A 94 2.30 9.19 7.65
C ARG A 94 2.70 7.92 8.42
N ALA A 95 1.99 6.80 8.26
CA ALA A 95 2.33 5.56 8.93
C ALA A 95 3.66 4.95 8.43
N TYR A 96 4.23 5.49 7.35
CA TYR A 96 5.57 5.15 6.85
C TYR A 96 6.65 6.16 7.28
N GLN A 97 6.35 7.06 8.22
CA GLN A 97 7.33 8.01 8.71
C GLN A 97 8.56 7.28 9.27
N GLY A 98 9.76 7.66 8.82
CA GLY A 98 11.01 6.97 9.17
C GLY A 98 11.30 5.71 8.35
N ALA A 99 10.60 5.51 7.23
CA ALA A 99 10.85 4.37 6.35
C ALA A 99 12.23 4.40 5.67
N GLY A 100 12.81 5.57 5.38
CA GLY A 100 14.15 5.67 4.80
C GLY A 100 14.28 6.85 3.86
N ALA A 101 15.48 7.02 3.30
CA ALA A 101 15.85 8.20 2.52
C ALA A 101 15.05 8.38 1.21
N THR A 102 14.52 7.30 0.63
CA THR A 102 13.72 7.34 -0.59
C THR A 102 12.22 7.51 -0.34
N VAL A 103 11.76 7.43 0.91
CA VAL A 103 10.33 7.54 1.25
C VAL A 103 10.01 8.97 1.68
N ARG A 104 8.94 9.52 1.10
CA ARG A 104 8.39 10.83 1.42
C ARG A 104 7.00 10.66 2.01
N THR A 105 6.82 11.23 3.19
CA THR A 105 5.57 11.24 3.95
C THR A 105 5.19 12.69 4.26
N PRO A 106 3.90 13.01 4.42
CA PRO A 106 3.49 14.37 4.73
C PRO A 106 4.02 14.81 6.09
N TYR A 107 4.33 16.11 6.23
CA TYR A 107 4.73 16.71 7.50
C TYR A 107 3.49 17.02 8.34
N TYR A 108 3.53 16.79 9.64
CA TYR A 108 2.44 17.18 10.56
C TYR A 108 2.97 17.90 11.79
N ARG A 109 2.34 19.03 12.17
CA ARG A 109 2.51 19.71 13.46
C ARG A 109 1.14 20.06 14.03
N HIS A 110 1.00 19.99 15.36
CA HIS A 110 -0.28 20.15 16.07
C HIS A 110 -0.75 21.61 16.26
N ARG A 111 0.06 22.62 15.91
CA ARG A 111 -0.27 24.03 16.22
C ARG A 111 -0.29 24.93 14.99
N GLU A 112 0.74 24.94 14.16
CA GLU A 112 0.74 25.63 12.86
C GLU A 112 1.95 25.14 12.05
N GLN A 113 1.79 25.05 10.73
CA GLN A 113 2.81 24.52 9.85
C GLN A 113 3.25 25.61 8.86
N PRO A 114 4.55 25.90 8.74
CA PRO A 114 5.07 26.84 7.75
C PRO A 114 4.55 26.59 6.33
N GLU A 115 4.36 27.64 5.54
CA GLU A 115 3.76 27.56 4.20
C GLU A 115 4.45 26.56 3.27
N HIS A 116 5.79 26.48 3.31
CA HIS A 116 6.54 25.53 2.48
C HIS A 116 6.21 24.07 2.80
N TYR A 117 5.93 23.73 4.07
CA TYR A 117 5.48 22.39 4.45
C TYR A 117 4.03 22.14 4.07
N GLN A 118 3.17 23.17 4.13
CA GLN A 118 1.81 23.06 3.63
C GLN A 118 1.78 22.82 2.13
N GLN A 119 2.62 23.54 1.37
CA GLN A 119 2.78 23.36 -0.07
C GLN A 119 3.27 21.96 -0.38
N PHE A 120 4.32 21.50 0.31
CA PHE A 120 4.79 20.12 0.18
C PHE A 120 3.67 19.10 0.43
N ASN A 121 2.86 19.27 1.48
CA ASN A 121 1.76 18.37 1.78
C ASN A 121 0.66 18.39 0.71
N ARG A 122 0.35 19.56 0.14
CA ARG A 122 -0.60 19.68 -0.97
C ARG A 122 -0.09 18.93 -2.20
N ASP A 123 1.18 19.12 -2.56
CA ASP A 123 1.80 18.46 -3.71
C ASP A 123 1.90 16.95 -3.47
N HIS A 124 2.30 16.54 -2.27
CA HIS A 124 2.35 15.14 -1.86
C HIS A 124 0.98 14.46 -1.96
N ALA A 125 -0.07 15.09 -1.42
CA ALA A 125 -1.44 14.58 -1.51
C ALA A 125 -1.92 14.50 -2.97
N ARG A 126 -1.66 15.54 -3.77
CA ARG A 126 -2.01 15.58 -5.20
C ARG A 126 -1.36 14.43 -5.96
N LEU A 127 -0.07 14.18 -5.72
CA LEU A 127 0.68 13.10 -6.38
C LEU A 127 0.28 11.70 -5.91
N ARG A 128 -0.22 11.56 -4.67
CA ARG A 128 -0.72 10.27 -4.14
C ARG A 128 -2.16 9.96 -4.54
N ALA A 129 -2.96 10.96 -4.84
CA ALA A 129 -4.38 10.80 -5.13
C ALA A 129 -4.71 9.71 -6.18
N PRO A 130 -3.96 9.53 -7.28
CA PRO A 130 -4.21 8.44 -8.23
C PRO A 130 -4.09 7.04 -7.59
N GLY A 131 -3.02 6.78 -6.84
CA GLY A 131 -2.81 5.53 -6.13
C GLY A 131 -3.87 5.29 -5.04
N GLU A 132 -4.20 6.32 -4.26
CA GLU A 132 -5.25 6.23 -3.23
C GLU A 132 -6.62 5.89 -3.82
N ARG A 133 -6.96 6.46 -4.98
CA ARG A 133 -8.18 6.11 -5.72
C ARG A 133 -8.15 4.65 -6.18
N ALA A 134 -7.04 4.19 -6.75
CA ALA A 134 -6.89 2.80 -7.17
C ALA A 134 -7.04 1.83 -5.99
N PHE A 135 -6.44 2.14 -4.85
CA PHE A 135 -6.58 1.31 -3.64
C PHE A 135 -7.99 1.34 -3.07
N THR A 136 -8.67 2.48 -3.14
CA THR A 136 -10.08 2.59 -2.74
C THR A 136 -11.00 1.76 -3.65
N GLN A 137 -10.77 1.82 -4.96
CA GLN A 137 -11.48 0.98 -5.92
C GLN A 137 -11.24 -0.50 -5.65
N LEU A 138 -9.99 -0.88 -5.38
CA LEU A 138 -9.63 -2.24 -4.99
C LEU A 138 -10.40 -2.69 -3.74
N LYS A 139 -10.44 -1.88 -2.68
CA LYS A 139 -11.21 -2.18 -1.45
C LYS A 139 -12.71 -2.38 -1.72
N SER A 140 -13.25 -1.80 -2.79
CA SER A 140 -14.65 -1.98 -3.19
C SER A 140 -14.92 -3.31 -3.89
N TRP A 141 -13.90 -4.02 -4.37
CA TRP A 141 -14.08 -5.26 -5.11
C TRP A 141 -14.73 -6.33 -4.22
N ARG A 142 -15.79 -6.94 -4.76
CA ARG A 142 -16.65 -7.87 -4.00
C ARG A 142 -15.89 -9.11 -3.52
N ILE A 143 -14.82 -9.47 -4.23
CA ILE A 143 -13.92 -10.57 -3.87
C ILE A 143 -13.16 -10.30 -2.57
N LEU A 144 -12.75 -9.05 -2.32
CA LEU A 144 -12.07 -8.63 -1.09
C LEU A 144 -13.06 -8.41 0.07
N ARG A 145 -14.36 -8.23 -0.21
CA ARG A 145 -15.41 -8.07 0.81
C ARG A 145 -15.97 -9.39 1.34
N ARG A 146 -15.71 -10.53 0.71
CA ARG A 146 -16.31 -11.85 1.02
C ARG A 146 -15.28 -12.94 1.35
N ALA A 147 -14.12 -12.58 1.88
CA ALA A 147 -13.14 -13.55 2.36
C ALA A 147 -13.62 -14.22 3.66
N ARG A 148 -14.58 -15.15 3.54
CA ARG A 148 -15.17 -15.92 4.64
C ARG A 148 -14.24 -17.04 5.09
N CYS A 149 -13.19 -16.68 5.83
CA CYS A 149 -12.33 -17.62 6.57
C CYS A 149 -11.25 -18.32 5.72
N SER A 150 -10.09 -17.66 5.64
CA SER A 150 -8.74 -18.21 5.88
C SER A 150 -7.71 -17.26 5.26
N THR A 151 -6.60 -17.03 5.95
CA THR A 151 -5.47 -16.23 5.45
C THR A 151 -5.03 -16.67 4.05
N ARG A 152 -5.06 -17.99 3.80
CA ARG A 152 -4.78 -18.63 2.51
C ARG A 152 -5.72 -18.21 1.38
N HIS A 153 -6.99 -17.98 1.68
CA HIS A 153 -7.96 -17.50 0.68
C HIS A 153 -7.66 -16.04 0.30
N ILE A 154 -7.27 -15.21 1.26
CA ILE A 154 -6.93 -13.80 1.00
C ILE A 154 -5.65 -13.71 0.16
N ASP A 155 -4.63 -14.51 0.49
CA ASP A 155 -3.44 -14.61 -0.35
C ASP A 155 -3.81 -15.03 -1.78
N THR A 156 -4.68 -16.03 -1.95
CA THR A 156 -5.15 -16.47 -3.27
C THR A 156 -5.88 -15.35 -4.02
N ILE A 157 -6.73 -14.57 -3.34
CA ILE A 157 -7.41 -13.42 -3.95
C ILE A 157 -6.41 -12.35 -4.36
N VAL A 158 -5.45 -12.00 -3.49
CA VAL A 158 -4.43 -11.00 -3.80
C VAL A 158 -3.60 -11.42 -5.01
N GLN A 159 -3.24 -12.71 -5.10
CA GLN A 159 -2.56 -13.29 -6.25
C GLN A 159 -3.41 -13.17 -7.52
N ALA A 160 -4.70 -13.52 -7.45
CA ALA A 160 -5.62 -13.38 -8.58
C ALA A 160 -5.77 -11.90 -9.02
N VAL A 161 -5.96 -10.98 -8.08
CA VAL A 161 -6.05 -9.53 -8.32
C VAL A 161 -4.81 -8.99 -9.01
N HIS A 162 -3.63 -9.47 -8.65
CA HIS A 162 -2.38 -9.05 -9.28
C HIS A 162 -2.24 -9.54 -10.74
N THR A 163 -2.96 -10.58 -11.16
CA THR A 163 -2.99 -11.00 -12.58
C THR A 163 -3.94 -10.16 -13.44
N LEU A 164 -4.96 -9.55 -12.84
CA LEU A 164 -5.98 -8.78 -13.56
C LEU A 164 -5.50 -7.49 -14.25
N PRO A 165 -4.44 -6.76 -13.84
CA PRO A 165 -4.01 -5.53 -14.51
C PRO A 165 -3.16 -5.78 -15.76
N THR A 166 -2.97 -7.04 -16.19
CA THR A 166 -2.21 -7.35 -17.42
C THR A 166 -3.08 -7.48 -18.67
N CYS A 167 -4.41 -7.43 -18.54
CA CYS A 167 -5.34 -7.41 -19.67
C CYS A 167 -6.15 -6.10 -19.71
N GLY A 168 -5.76 -5.18 -20.61
CA GLY A 168 -6.48 -3.95 -20.97
C GLY A 168 -5.76 -2.71 -20.43
N TYR A 169 -5.17 -1.82 -21.22
CA TYR A 169 -5.64 -1.24 -22.47
C TYR A 169 -4.53 -1.17 -23.53
N SER A 170 -4.76 -1.80 -24.68
CA SER A 170 -4.19 -1.41 -25.96
C SER A 170 -5.37 -0.92 -26.78
N GLY A 171 -5.45 0.39 -27.00
CA GLY A 171 -6.49 1.06 -27.77
C GLY A 171 -6.11 2.51 -27.92
#